data_AF-A0A9X8VG86-F1
#
_entry.id   AF-A0A9X8VG86-F1
#
_cell.length_a   1.000
_cell.length_b   1.000
_cell.length_c   1.000
_cell.angle_alpha   90.00
_cell.angle_beta   90.00
_cell.angle_gamma   90.00
#
_symmetry.space_group_name_H-M   'P 1'
#
loop_
_entity.id
_entity.type
_entity.pdbx_description
1 polymer ?
#
loop_
_entity_poly.entity_id
_entity_poly.type
_entity_poly.pdbx_seq_one_letter_code
_entity_poly.pdbx_strand_id
1 'polypeptide(L)'
;MYTWSKRLRLSQTERSPRATHRAPLGKRPISWLGAVFFMPLLLAGCVDRAVSGGLSAQQQEAIPDTKVIDYRTAACDTLWQLDDKDALDNALYWLRAMDCADRIGSTQARALAKTVPGDSWSGV
;
A
#
# COMPACT_ATOMS: atom_id res chain seq x y z
N MET A 1 6.34 28.68 28.19
CA MET A 1 7.61 28.16 27.63
C MET A 1 7.75 26.72 28.08
N TYR A 2 7.48 25.76 27.20
CA TYR A 2 7.63 24.34 27.51
C TYR A 2 8.64 23.77 26.54
N THR A 3 9.80 23.39 27.08
CA THR A 3 10.92 22.81 26.33
C THR A 3 10.77 21.30 26.36
N TRP A 4 10.50 20.66 25.23
CA TRP A 4 10.67 19.21 25.09
C TRP A 4 11.78 18.93 24.09
N SER A 5 12.99 18.77 24.64
CA SER A 5 14.12 18.15 23.97
C SER A 5 14.36 16.81 24.64
N LYS A 6 13.91 15.73 24.01
CA LYS A 6 14.52 14.40 24.17
C LYS A 6 14.58 13.74 22.80
N ARG A 7 15.58 14.18 22.03
CA ARG A 7 16.10 13.47 20.86
C ARG A 7 16.49 12.08 21.34
N LEU A 8 15.66 11.07 21.05
CA LEU A 8 16.03 9.67 21.20
C LEU A 8 17.22 9.43 20.28
N ARG A 9 18.40 9.42 20.90
CA ARG A 9 19.68 9.16 20.24
C ARG A 9 19.70 7.66 20.00
N LEU A 10 19.26 7.22 18.82
CA LEU A 10 19.50 5.87 18.34
C LEU A 10 21.00 5.61 18.49
N SER A 11 21.36 4.62 19.30
CA SER A 11 22.72 4.16 19.43
C SER A 11 23.17 3.68 18.05
N GLN A 12 24.06 4.44 17.45
CA GLN A 12 24.77 4.08 16.24
C GLN A 12 25.46 2.76 16.51
N THR A 13 24.99 1.67 15.89
CA THR A 13 25.64 0.38 15.97
C THR A 13 27.07 0.53 15.47
N GLU A 14 27.98 0.21 16.37
CA GLU A 14 29.42 0.29 16.18
C GLU A 14 29.81 -0.46 14.90
N ARG A 15 30.45 0.27 13.98
CA ARG A 15 30.92 -0.26 12.71
C ARG A 15 32.05 -1.25 13.02
N SER A 16 31.72 -2.54 13.02
CA SER A 16 32.66 -3.65 13.19
C SER A 16 33.86 -3.52 12.24
N PRO A 17 35.11 -3.60 12.74
CA PRO A 17 36.29 -3.49 11.90
C PRO A 17 36.43 -4.75 11.05
N ARG A 18 36.20 -4.55 9.75
CA ARG A 18 36.70 -5.29 8.58
C ARG A 18 37.75 -6.37 8.91
N ALA A 19 37.32 -7.60 9.16
CA ALA A 19 38.17 -8.78 9.03
C ALA A 19 38.29 -9.13 7.54
N THR A 20 39.30 -8.57 6.87
CA THR A 20 39.74 -9.03 5.55
C THR A 20 40.37 -10.41 5.69
N HIS A 21 39.54 -11.45 5.64
CA HIS A 21 40.04 -12.80 5.39
C HIS A 21 40.37 -12.90 3.90
N ARG A 22 41.65 -12.73 3.53
CA ARG A 22 42.13 -13.06 2.19
C ARG A 22 42.06 -14.58 2.04
N ALA A 23 41.01 -15.07 1.40
CA ALA A 23 40.96 -16.45 0.90
C ALA A 23 41.83 -16.55 -0.38
N PRO A 24 42.66 -17.58 -0.54
CA PRO A 24 43.35 -17.80 -1.80
C PRO A 24 42.32 -18.17 -2.88
N LEU A 25 42.36 -17.44 -3.99
CA LEU A 25 41.57 -17.69 -5.20
C LEU A 25 41.99 -19.00 -5.85
N GLY A 26 41.50 -20.12 -5.31
CA GLY A 26 41.44 -21.39 -6.00
C GLY A 26 40.39 -21.30 -7.11
N LYS A 27 40.85 -21.25 -8.37
CA LYS A 27 39.99 -21.22 -9.56
C LYS A 27 39.12 -22.49 -9.58
N ARG A 28 37.83 -22.36 -9.25
CA ARG A 28 36.83 -23.41 -9.41
C ARG A 28 35.98 -23.11 -10.66
N PRO A 29 36.18 -23.81 -11.79
CA PRO A 29 35.50 -23.52 -13.05
C PRO A 29 34.14 -24.22 -13.13
N ILE A 30 33.27 -24.06 -12.11
CA ILE A 30 31.92 -24.66 -12.13
C ILE A 30 30.90 -23.71 -11.49
N SER A 31 30.99 -22.42 -11.81
CA SER A 31 30.09 -21.38 -11.25
C SER A 31 29.37 -20.57 -12.33
N TRP A 32 28.99 -21.21 -13.43
CA TRP A 32 28.16 -20.57 -14.46
C TRP A 32 26.89 -21.35 -14.81
N LEU A 33 26.87 -22.67 -14.57
CA LEU A 33 25.68 -23.49 -14.81
C LEU A 33 24.59 -23.32 -13.73
N GLY A 34 24.97 -23.02 -12.49
CA GLY A 34 24.01 -22.86 -11.38
C GLY A 34 23.15 -21.58 -11.48
N ALA A 35 23.70 -20.49 -12.02
CA ALA A 35 22.96 -19.23 -12.16
C ALA A 35 21.88 -19.30 -13.24
N VAL A 36 22.11 -20.06 -14.32
CA VAL A 36 21.13 -20.27 -15.40
C VAL A 36 19.96 -21.14 -14.92
N PHE A 37 20.21 -22.12 -14.05
CA PHE A 37 19.19 -23.08 -13.61
C PHE A 37 18.17 -22.49 -12.61
N PHE A 38 18.53 -21.44 -11.86
CA PHE A 38 17.64 -20.80 -10.89
C PHE A 38 16.84 -19.61 -11.46
N MET A 39 17.17 -19.14 -12.66
CA MET A 39 16.46 -18.04 -13.34
C MET A 39 14.94 -18.28 -13.52
N PRO A 40 14.44 -19.49 -13.91
CA PRO A 40 13.01 -19.67 -14.14
C PRO A 40 12.16 -19.71 -12.86
N LEU A 41 12.75 -19.96 -11.69
CA LEU A 41 12.03 -19.91 -10.41
C LEU A 41 11.68 -18.47 -10.00
N LEU A 42 12.43 -17.47 -10.47
CA LEU A 42 12.20 -16.06 -10.17
C LEU A 42 11.12 -15.43 -11.07
N LEU A 43 10.71 -16.10 -12.15
CA LEU A 43 9.66 -15.63 -13.08
C LEU A 43 8.29 -16.29 -12.85
N ALA A 44 8.13 -17.14 -11.84
CA ALA A 44 6.84 -17.70 -11.46
C ALA A 44 6.01 -16.65 -10.69
N GLY A 45 5.45 -15.68 -11.42
CA GLY A 45 4.80 -14.53 -10.80
C GLY A 45 3.75 -13.82 -11.65
N CYS A 46 3.07 -14.50 -12.57
CA CYS A 46 1.81 -14.01 -13.15
C CYS A 46 0.86 -15.20 -13.31
N VAL A 47 -0.05 -15.39 -12.36
CA VAL A 47 -1.26 -16.17 -12.62
C VAL A 47 -2.34 -15.17 -12.99
N ASP A 48 -2.86 -15.26 -14.21
CA ASP A 48 -4.13 -14.65 -14.55
C ASP A 48 -5.18 -15.29 -13.65
N ARG A 49 -5.50 -14.65 -12.52
CA ARG A 49 -6.75 -14.95 -11.82
C ARG A 49 -7.87 -14.32 -12.64
N ALA A 50 -8.21 -14.97 -13.75
CA ALA A 50 -9.50 -14.78 -14.36
C ALA A 50 -10.53 -15.25 -13.32
N VAL A 51 -11.17 -14.30 -12.64
CA VAL A 51 -12.39 -14.59 -11.90
C VAL A 51 -13.39 -15.12 -12.92
N SER A 52 -13.68 -16.41 -12.87
CA SER A 52 -14.77 -16.99 -13.66
C SER A 52 -16.09 -16.47 -13.11
N GLY A 53 -16.42 -15.21 -13.43
CA GLY A 53 -17.77 -14.70 -13.30
C GLY A 53 -18.60 -15.39 -14.37
N GLY A 54 -19.37 -16.40 -13.98
CA GLY A 54 -20.32 -17.07 -14.85
C GLY A 54 -21.29 -16.04 -15.42
N LEU A 55 -21.11 -15.70 -16.69
CA LEU A 55 -22.05 -14.90 -17.47
C LEU A 55 -23.24 -15.79 -17.83
N SER A 56 -24.15 -16.01 -16.88
CA SER A 56 -25.44 -16.65 -17.18
C SER A 56 -26.52 -16.19 -16.21
N ALA A 57 -27.07 -15.01 -16.46
CA ALA A 57 -28.49 -14.74 -16.31
C ALA A 57 -28.78 -13.36 -16.93
N GLN A 58 -29.41 -13.40 -18.09
CA GLN A 58 -30.12 -12.28 -18.68
C GLN A 58 -31.31 -11.97 -17.77
N GLN A 59 -31.08 -11.17 -16.72
CA GLN A 59 -32.10 -10.74 -15.77
C GLN A 59 -32.39 -9.27 -16.04
N GLN A 60 -33.61 -9.02 -16.51
CA GLN A 60 -34.34 -7.76 -16.57
C GLN A 60 -33.58 -6.52 -16.04
N GLU A 61 -33.33 -5.58 -16.93
CA GLU A 61 -32.71 -4.28 -16.68
C GLU A 61 -33.61 -3.42 -15.78
N ALA A 62 -33.63 -3.72 -14.49
CA ALA A 62 -33.95 -2.74 -13.47
C ALA A 62 -32.70 -1.85 -13.38
N ILE A 63 -32.80 -0.60 -13.82
CA ILE A 63 -31.80 0.41 -13.51
C ILE A 63 -31.62 0.36 -12.00
N PRO A 64 -30.46 -0.08 -11.50
CA PRO A 64 -30.28 -0.14 -10.08
C PRO A 64 -30.17 1.32 -9.62
N ASP A 65 -31.00 1.73 -8.66
CA ASP A 65 -30.86 3.02 -7.96
C ASP A 65 -29.52 3.12 -7.20
N THR A 66 -28.68 2.08 -7.28
CA THR A 66 -27.28 2.11 -6.87
C THR A 66 -26.56 3.13 -7.74
N LYS A 67 -26.42 4.36 -7.22
CA LYS A 67 -25.56 5.39 -7.78
C LYS A 67 -24.14 4.84 -7.90
N VAL A 68 -23.75 4.42 -9.10
CA VAL A 68 -22.39 3.94 -9.38
C VAL A 68 -21.48 5.16 -9.35
N ILE A 69 -20.79 5.37 -8.23
CA ILE A 69 -19.75 6.40 -8.12
C ILE A 69 -18.52 5.93 -8.90
N ASP A 70 -18.08 6.74 -9.88
CA ASP A 70 -16.78 6.54 -10.49
C ASP A 70 -15.68 7.11 -9.58
N TYR A 71 -15.06 6.23 -8.79
CA TYR A 71 -13.98 6.61 -7.88
C TYR A 71 -12.76 7.22 -8.59
N ARG A 72 -12.56 6.99 -9.89
CA ARG A 72 -11.43 7.60 -10.62
C ARG A 72 -11.60 9.10 -10.81
N THR A 73 -12.85 9.58 -10.80
CA THR A 73 -13.19 10.99 -11.04
C THR A 73 -13.93 11.65 -9.87
N ALA A 74 -14.20 10.91 -8.79
CA ALA A 74 -14.86 11.42 -7.59
C ALA A 74 -14.14 12.66 -7.01
N ALA A 75 -14.91 13.66 -6.58
CA ALA A 75 -14.39 14.89 -6.00
C ALA A 75 -13.85 14.65 -4.58
N CYS A 76 -12.70 15.26 -4.24
CA CYS A 76 -12.07 15.08 -2.93
C CYS A 76 -12.90 15.65 -1.77
N ASP A 77 -13.68 16.70 -2.01
CA ASP A 77 -14.47 17.37 -0.98
C ASP A 77 -15.62 16.51 -0.44
N THR A 78 -16.14 15.60 -1.28
CA THR A 78 -17.26 14.72 -0.93
C THR A 78 -16.85 13.26 -0.77
N LEU A 79 -15.60 12.90 -1.08
CA LEU A 79 -15.14 11.52 -1.07
C LEU A 79 -15.30 10.85 0.30
N TRP A 80 -14.96 11.57 1.37
CA TRP A 80 -15.05 11.06 2.75
C TRP A 80 -16.49 10.88 3.25
N GLN A 81 -17.49 11.40 2.53
CA GLN A 81 -18.91 11.21 2.85
C GLN A 81 -19.45 9.89 2.27
N LEU A 82 -18.67 9.19 1.46
CA LEU A 82 -18.97 7.86 0.94
C LEU A 82 -18.36 6.85 1.93
N ASP A 83 -19.05 6.62 3.04
CA ASP A 83 -18.66 5.71 4.12
C ASP A 83 -19.52 4.42 4.15
N ASP A 84 -20.32 4.21 3.11
CA ASP A 84 -21.10 2.99 2.96
C ASP A 84 -20.21 1.77 2.71
N LYS A 85 -20.74 0.58 3.04
CA LYS A 85 -20.01 -0.68 2.93
C LYS A 85 -19.48 -0.94 1.51
N ASP A 86 -20.20 -0.52 0.48
CA ASP A 86 -19.81 -0.79 -0.91
C ASP A 86 -18.67 0.13 -1.37
N ALA A 87 -18.61 1.35 -0.83
CA ALA A 87 -17.45 2.24 -0.97
C ALA A 87 -16.22 1.68 -0.24
N LEU A 88 -16.36 1.28 1.03
CA LEU A 88 -15.25 0.82 1.85
C LEU A 88 -14.66 -0.53 1.38
N ASP A 89 -15.48 -1.39 0.76
CA ASP A 89 -15.03 -2.65 0.14
C ASP A 89 -14.38 -2.44 -1.25
N ASN A 90 -14.35 -1.21 -1.77
CA ASN A 90 -13.83 -0.91 -3.10
C ASN A 90 -12.38 -0.39 -3.06
N ALA A 91 -11.45 -1.09 -3.74
CA ALA A 91 -10.05 -0.66 -3.80
C ALA A 91 -9.83 0.70 -4.48
N LEU A 92 -10.67 1.09 -5.46
CA LEU A 92 -10.55 2.37 -6.14
C LEU A 92 -10.95 3.54 -5.23
N TYR A 93 -11.86 3.32 -4.29
CA TYR A 93 -12.19 4.30 -3.26
C TYR A 93 -10.94 4.66 -2.45
N TRP A 94 -10.23 3.65 -1.94
CA TRP A 94 -9.01 3.86 -1.15
C TRP A 94 -7.88 4.48 -1.95
N LEU A 95 -7.71 4.10 -3.22
CA LEU A 95 -6.73 4.76 -4.09
C LEU A 95 -7.05 6.24 -4.26
N ARG A 96 -8.32 6.57 -4.50
CA ARG A 96 -8.77 7.96 -4.63
C ARG A 96 -8.62 8.73 -3.32
N ALA A 97 -8.85 8.07 -2.18
CA ALA A 97 -8.69 8.64 -0.85
C ALA A 97 -7.23 9.06 -0.59
N MET A 98 -6.26 8.23 -0.97
CA MET A 98 -4.83 8.57 -0.88
C MET A 98 -4.47 9.76 -1.78
N ASP A 99 -4.92 9.76 -3.04
CA ASP A 99 -4.69 10.88 -3.97
C ASP A 99 -5.28 12.21 -3.45
N CYS A 100 -6.42 12.13 -2.76
CA CYS A 100 -7.06 13.28 -2.14
C CYS A 100 -6.36 13.71 -0.85
N ALA A 101 -5.86 12.77 -0.06
CA ALA A 101 -5.10 13.05 1.17
C ALA A 101 -3.79 13.79 0.86
N ASP A 102 -3.11 13.45 -0.23
CA ASP A 102 -1.88 14.14 -0.67
C ASP A 102 -2.07 15.63 -0.98
N ARG A 103 -3.32 16.06 -1.22
CA ARG A 103 -3.66 17.47 -1.48
C ARG A 103 -3.92 18.27 -0.20
N ILE A 104 -4.05 17.61 0.95
CA ILE A 104 -4.37 18.26 2.23
C ILE A 104 -3.10 18.89 2.80
N GLY A 105 -3.11 20.21 2.97
CA GLY A 105 -1.99 20.94 3.59
C GLY A 105 -1.80 20.55 5.06
N SER A 106 -0.57 20.65 5.57
CA SER A 106 -0.24 20.16 6.92
C SER A 106 -1.05 20.81 8.06
N THR A 107 -1.47 22.07 7.91
CA THR A 107 -2.32 22.76 8.90
C THR A 107 -3.73 22.19 8.91
N GLN A 108 -4.30 21.97 7.72
CA GLN A 108 -5.62 21.38 7.54
C GLN A 108 -5.64 19.91 7.99
N ALA A 109 -4.61 19.13 7.66
CA ALA A 109 -4.49 17.74 8.11
C ALA A 109 -4.51 17.64 9.64
N ARG A 110 -3.80 18.53 10.35
CA ARG A 110 -3.83 18.59 11.82
C ARG A 110 -5.17 19.04 12.38
N ALA A 111 -5.90 19.90 11.67
CA ALA A 111 -7.25 20.30 12.08
C ALA A 111 -8.23 19.13 11.94
N LEU A 112 -8.19 18.42 10.81
CA LEU A 112 -9.00 17.22 10.56
C LEU A 112 -8.67 16.09 11.54
N ALA A 113 -7.39 15.83 11.83
CA ALA A 113 -7.01 14.80 12.78
C ALA A 113 -7.58 15.01 14.20
N LYS A 114 -7.89 16.26 14.58
CA LYS A 114 -8.52 16.57 15.87
C LYS A 114 -10.02 16.27 15.90
N THR A 115 -10.67 16.15 14.74
CA THR A 115 -12.11 15.83 14.66
C THR A 115 -12.38 14.33 14.66
N VAL A 116 -11.33 13.51 14.49
CA VAL A 116 -11.45 12.06 14.49
C VAL A 116 -11.49 11.54 15.94
N PRO A 117 -12.50 10.74 16.33
CA PRO A 117 -12.56 10.12 17.65
C PRO A 117 -11.30 9.29 17.94
N GLY A 118 -10.59 9.61 19.03
CA GLY A 118 -9.36 8.90 19.42
C GLY A 118 -9.58 7.61 20.19
N ASP A 119 -10.83 7.19 20.37
CA ASP A 119 -11.21 6.18 21.36
C ASP A 119 -10.92 4.76 20.89
N SER A 120 -10.85 4.52 19.57
CA SER A 120 -10.48 3.23 18.98
C SER A 120 -10.15 3.38 17.50
N TRP A 121 -9.36 2.46 16.93
CA TRP A 121 -9.16 2.38 15.47
C TRP A 121 -10.43 2.02 14.70
N SER A 122 -11.46 1.48 15.38
CA SER A 122 -12.79 1.30 14.81
C SER A 122 -13.63 2.58 14.79
N GLY A 123 -13.13 3.67 15.39
CA GLY A 123 -13.73 5.01 15.40
C GLY A 123 -12.87 6.07 14.70
N VAL A 124 -11.81 5.66 14.00
CA VAL A 124 -10.92 6.47 13.14
C VAL A 124 -11.18 6.08 11.71
#